data_AF-A0AAW2QTR4-F1
#
_entry.id   AF-A0AAW2QTR4-F1
#
_cell.length_a   1.000
_cell.length_b   1.000
_cell.length_c   1.000
_cell.angle_alpha   90.00
_cell.angle_beta   90.00
_cell.angle_gamma   90.00
#
_symmetry.space_group_name_H-M   'P 1'
#
loop_
_entity.id
_entity.type
_entity.pdbx_description
1 polymer ?
#
loop_
_entity_poly.entity_id
_entity_poly.type
_entity_poly.pdbx_seq_one_letter_code
_entity_poly.pdbx_strand_id
1 'polypeptide(L)' 'MAAGAVRQSEGFQNSLEIEDLARFAVDDYNKKQNGLLELKKVTDVKEQVVALGHCPYM' A
#
# COMPACT_ATOMS: atom_id res chain seq x y z
N MET A 1 -2.99 -16.22 -12.88
CA MET A 1 -3.32 -15.12 -11.95
C MET A 1 -3.59 -13.88 -12.79
N ALA A 2 -4.80 -13.30 -12.72
CA ALA A 2 -5.16 -12.14 -13.54
C ALA A 2 -4.56 -10.86 -12.94
N ALA A 3 -3.81 -10.11 -13.74
CA ALA A 3 -3.33 -8.79 -13.35
C ALA A 3 -4.52 -7.83 -13.15
N GLY A 4 -4.54 -7.11 -12.05
CA GLY A 4 -5.55 -6.12 -11.69
C GLY A 4 -6.57 -6.58 -10.64
N ALA A 5 -6.63 -7.87 -10.27
CA ALA A 5 -7.51 -8.30 -9.20
C ALA A 5 -6.96 -7.87 -7.83
N VAL A 6 -7.74 -7.05 -7.10
CA VAL A 6 -7.46 -6.70 -5.70
C VAL A 6 -7.80 -7.92 -4.84
N ARG A 7 -6.81 -8.46 -4.13
CA ARG A 7 -7.00 -9.53 -3.15
C ARG A 7 -6.74 -8.98 -1.75
N GLN A 8 -7.59 -9.37 -0.81
CA GLN A 8 -7.35 -9.07 0.59
C GLN A 8 -6.22 -9.98 1.08
N SER A 9 -5.16 -9.39 1.61
CA SER A 9 -4.04 -10.13 2.18
C SER A 9 -4.34 -10.44 3.64
N GLU A 10 -5.15 -11.46 3.88
CA GLU A 10 -5.37 -12.01 5.23
C GLU A 10 -4.03 -12.52 5.79
N GLY A 11 -3.58 -11.94 6.91
CA GLY A 11 -2.37 -12.35 7.64
C GLY A 11 -1.13 -11.46 7.46
N PHE A 12 -1.12 -10.54 6.50
CA PHE A 12 0.01 -9.60 6.30
C PHE A 12 -0.09 -8.32 7.13
N GLN A 13 -1.23 -8.10 7.80
CA GLN A 13 -1.52 -6.92 8.64
C GLN A 13 -0.52 -6.74 9.80
N ASN A 14 0.21 -7.79 10.17
CA ASN A 14 1.18 -7.80 11.27
C ASN A 14 2.61 -8.15 10.80
N SER A 15 2.88 -8.09 9.49
CA SER A 15 4.26 -8.23 8.99
C SER A 15 5.00 -6.91 9.15
N LEU A 16 6.26 -6.99 9.60
CA LEU A 16 7.16 -5.85 9.74
C LEU A 16 7.29 -5.05 8.44
N GLU A 17 7.23 -5.73 7.29
CA GLU A 17 7.31 -5.11 5.96
C GLU A 17 6.13 -4.17 5.67
N ILE A 18 4.92 -4.57 6.10
CA ILE A 18 3.71 -3.75 5.91
C ILE A 18 3.68 -2.60 6.90
N GLU A 19 4.13 -2.80 8.14
CA GLU A 19 4.25 -1.73 9.12
C GLU A 19 5.24 -0.65 8.67
N ASP A 20 6.37 -1.04 8.10
CA ASP A 20 7.36 -0.11 7.57
C ASP A 20 6.81 0.68 6.37
N LEU A 21 6.14 0.00 5.43
CA LEU A 21 5.49 0.63 4.29
C LEU A 21 4.38 1.60 4.71
N ALA A 22 3.59 1.25 5.72
CA ALA A 22 2.55 2.10 6.27
C ALA A 22 3.14 3.34 6.96
N ARG A 23 4.26 3.20 7.68
CA ARG A 23 4.96 4.35 8.28
C ARG A 23 5.50 5.29 7.20
N PHE A 24 6.10 4.74 6.16
CA PHE A 24 6.59 5.51 5.03
C PHE A 24 5.47 6.31 4.36
N ALA A 25 4.31 5.69 4.11
CA ALA A 25 3.16 6.36 3.52
C ALA A 25 2.60 7.49 4.40
N VAL A 26 2.53 7.27 5.72
CA VAL A 26 2.07 8.29 6.68
C VAL A 26 3.06 9.46 6.75
N ASP A 27 4.37 9.19 6.77
CA ASP A 27 5.40 10.22 6.77
C ASP A 27 5.41 11.04 5.47
N ASP A 28 5.31 10.40 4.31
CA ASP A 28 5.25 11.07 3.01
C ASP A 28 3.97 11.95 2.89
N TYR A 29 2.83 11.44 3.36
CA TYR A 29 1.60 12.22 3.43
C TYR A 29 1.75 13.44 4.36
N ASN A 30 2.30 13.23 5.55
CA ASN A 30 2.55 14.30 6.53
C ASN A 30 3.47 15.37 5.95
N LYS A 31 4.53 14.99 5.23
CA LYS A 31 5.44 15.93 4.54
C LYS A 31 4.75 16.71 3.42
N LYS A 32 3.87 16.07 2.65
CA LYS A 32 3.17 16.71 1.51
C LYS A 32 2.02 17.60 1.93
N GLN A 33 1.30 17.22 2.99
CA GLN A 33 0.09 17.91 3.46
C GLN A 33 0.33 18.73 4.73
N ASN A 34 1.58 18.80 5.21
CA ASN A 34 1.96 19.45 6.46
C ASN A 34 1.12 18.93 7.66
N GLY A 35 0.84 17.62 7.65
CA GLY A 35 0.04 16.90 8.63
C GLY A 35 0.87 16.26 9.74
N LEU A 36 0.23 15.92 10.86
CA LEU A 36 0.84 15.24 12.01
C LEU A 36 0.06 13.96 12.34
N LEU A 37 -0.04 13.06 11.37
CA LEU A 37 -0.69 11.75 11.57
C LEU A 37 0.31 10.73 12.12
N GLU A 38 -0.10 9.98 13.15
CA GLU A 38 0.69 8.89 13.73
C GLU A 38 0.06 7.53 13.37
N LEU A 39 0.88 6.61 12.85
CA LEU A 39 0.43 5.26 12.53
C LEU A 39 0.22 4.44 13.81
N LYS A 40 -1.04 4.16 14.16
CA LYS A 40 -1.39 3.38 15.36
C LYS A 40 -1.36 1.86 15.17
N LYS A 41 -1.91 1.37 14.05
CA LYS A 41 -1.91 -0.05 13.66
C LYS A 41 -2.38 -0.21 12.21
N VAL A 42 -1.90 -1.23 11.53
CA VAL A 42 -2.43 -1.62 10.21
C VAL A 42 -3.62 -2.54 10.41
N THR A 43 -4.81 -2.13 9.94
CA THR A 43 -6.06 -2.87 10.17
C THR A 43 -6.53 -3.63 8.94
N ASP A 44 -6.11 -3.24 7.74
CA ASP A 44 -6.49 -3.90 6.48
C ASP A 44 -5.36 -3.73 5.47
N VAL A 45 -5.08 -4.78 4.71
CA VAL A 45 -4.04 -4.79 3.67
C VAL A 45 -4.64 -5.39 2.41
N LYS A 46 -4.58 -4.64 1.32
CA LYS A 46 -5.05 -5.08 0.00
C LYS A 46 -3.87 -5.09 -0.95
N GLU A 47 -3.65 -6.24 -1.57
CA GLU A 47 -2.63 -6.41 -2.60
C GLU A 47 -3.29 -6.43 -3.97
N GLN A 48 -2.70 -5.73 -4.93
CA GLN A 48 -3.14 -5.77 -6.32
C GLN A 48 -1.93 -6.08 -7.20
N VAL A 49 -1.99 -7.19 -7.92
CA VAL A 49 -0.95 -7.54 -8.90
C VAL A 49 -1.17 -6.66 -10.13
N VAL A 50 -0.40 -5.59 -10.27
CA VAL A 50 -0.44 -4.76 -11.49
C VAL A 50 0.56 -5.34 -12.49
N ALA A 51 0.07 -5.76 -13.65
CA ALA A 51 0.96 -6.12 -14.75
C ALA A 51 1.73 -4.86 -15.18
N LEU A 52 3.02 -5.01 -15.44
CA LEU A 52 3.82 -4.01 -16.11
C LEU A 52 3.25 -3.84 -17.52
N GLY A 53 2.26 -2.95 -17.67
CA GLY A 53 1.58 -2.71 -18.92
C GLY A 53 2.58 -2.12 -19.92
N HIS A 54 2.89 -2.88 -20.96
CA HIS A 54 3.27 -2.26 -22.22
C HIS A 54 2.04 -1.48 -22.69
N CYS A 55 2.09 -0.16 -22.57
CA CYS A 55 1.07 0.74 -23.09
C CYS A 55 1.41 1.05 -24.55
N PRO A 56 0.84 0.36 -25.57
CA PRO A 56 0.81 0.95 -26.90
C PRO A 56 -0.15 2.14 -26.84
N TYR A 57 0.38 3.34 -27.00
CA TYR A 57 -0.42 4.52 -27.34
C TYR A 57 -1.23 4.19 -28.61
N MET A 58 -2.56 4.38 -28.56
CA MET A 58 -3.42 4.52 -29.74
C MET A 58 -4.06 5.90 -29.70
#